data_AF-A0AAW1XL44-F1
#
_entry.id   AF-A0AAW1XL44-F1
#
_cell.length_a   1.000
_cell.length_b   1.000
_cell.length_c   1.000
_cell.angle_alpha   90.00
_cell.angle_beta   90.00
_cell.angle_gamma   90.00
#
_symmetry.space_group_name_H-M   'P 1'
#
loop_
_entity.id
_entity.type
_entity.pdbx_description
1 polymer ?
#
loop_
_entity_poly.entity_id
_entity_poly.type
_entity_poly.pdbx_seq_one_letter_code
_entity_poly.pdbx_strand_id
1 'polypeptide(L)'
;MESYHIHALLPNQCGSCLVQTIDAPLPLVWSIIRQFDKPQAYKQFITSCTMLKGSGGIGSIREVMLYYESTTVQEVKGRKTVVIQSYVVDVPAGSSKEDTCLFANTIIGCNLRSLAKVTERMAD
;
A
#
# COMPACT_ATOMS: atom_id res chain seq x y z
N MET A 1 -23.63 10.50 -19.02
CA MET A 1 -22.45 9.82 -18.45
C MET A 1 -21.18 10.66 -18.57
N GLU A 2 -21.21 11.79 -19.30
CA GLU A 2 -20.03 12.63 -19.63
C GLU A 2 -19.81 13.84 -18.69
N SER A 3 -20.67 14.10 -17.71
CA SER A 3 -20.65 15.39 -16.99
C SER A 3 -19.73 15.50 -15.77
N TYR A 4 -19.08 14.41 -15.32
CA TYR A 4 -18.31 14.40 -14.06
C TYR A 4 -16.84 14.01 -14.19
N HIS A 5 -16.35 13.69 -15.40
CA HIS A 5 -14.99 13.16 -15.59
C HIS A 5 -14.19 13.87 -16.70
N ILE A 6 -14.69 14.97 -17.25
CA ILE A 6 -13.95 15.79 -18.22
C ILE A 6 -13.22 16.89 -17.45
N HIS A 7 -11.93 16.66 -17.21
CA HIS A 7 -11.03 17.71 -16.72
C HIS A 7 -10.28 18.31 -17.90
N ALA A 8 -10.30 19.64 -18.04
CA ALA A 8 -9.39 20.32 -18.95
C ALA A 8 -7.95 20.11 -18.43
N LEU A 9 -7.21 19.23 -19.09
CA LEU A 9 -5.83 18.93 -18.72
C LEU A 9 -4.91 20.03 -19.26
N LEU A 10 -4.00 20.51 -18.41
CA LEU A 10 -2.88 21.35 -18.82
C LEU A 10 -1.88 20.52 -19.65
N PRO A 11 -0.96 21.14 -20.42
CA PRO A 11 -0.04 20.42 -21.31
C PRO A 11 0.85 19.36 -20.63
N ASN A 12 1.03 19.46 -19.31
CA ASN A 12 1.84 18.55 -18.48
C ASN A 12 1.00 17.59 -17.63
N GLN A 13 -0.29 17.45 -17.90
CA GLN A 13 -1.19 16.58 -17.15
C GLN A 13 -1.67 15.40 -18.01
N CYS A 14 -1.80 14.24 -17.37
CA CYS A 14 -2.41 13.05 -17.97
C CYS A 14 -3.62 12.66 -17.14
N GLY A 15 -4.66 12.15 -17.80
CA GLY A 15 -5.88 11.64 -17.17
C GLY A 15 -6.30 10.34 -17.86
N SER A 16 -6.89 9.43 -17.08
CA SER A 16 -7.49 8.20 -17.59
C SER A 16 -8.79 7.92 -16.84
N CYS A 17 -9.72 7.23 -17.50
CA CYS A 17 -11.00 6.83 -16.93
C CYS A 17 -11.12 5.31 -17.06
N LEU A 18 -11.30 4.64 -15.91
CA LEU A 18 -11.53 3.21 -15.85
C LEU A 18 -12.97 2.97 -15.41
N VAL A 19 -13.69 2.10 -16.13
CA VAL A 19 -15.08 1.76 -15.86
C VAL A 19 -15.16 0.28 -15.49
N GLN A 20 -15.82 -0.02 -14.37
CA GLN A 20 -16.06 -1.38 -13.90
C GLN A 20 -17.56 -1.58 -13.66
N THR A 21 -18.15 -2.57 -14.32
CA THR A 21 -19.51 -3.01 -14.05
C THR A 21 -19.53 -3.87 -12.79
N ILE A 22 -20.43 -3.58 -11.85
CA ILE A 22 -20.60 -4.32 -10.60
C ILE A 22 -22.01 -4.91 -10.58
N ASP A 23 -22.11 -6.22 -10.46
CA ASP A 23 -23.39 -6.93 -10.37
C ASP A 23 -23.92 -6.91 -8.93
N ALA A 24 -24.35 -5.72 -8.48
CA ALA A 24 -24.93 -5.51 -7.16
C ALA A 24 -25.86 -4.28 -7.14
N PRO A 25 -26.85 -4.21 -6.23
CA PRO A 25 -27.73 -3.05 -6.11
C PRO A 25 -26.95 -1.76 -5.80
N LEU A 26 -27.30 -0.65 -6.46
CA LEU A 26 -26.70 0.66 -6.24
C LEU A 26 -26.67 1.08 -4.76
N PRO A 27 -27.73 0.90 -3.95
CA PRO A 27 -27.68 1.26 -2.53
C PRO A 27 -26.61 0.49 -1.74
N LEU A 28 -26.37 -0.78 -2.10
CA LEU A 28 -25.34 -1.59 -1.46
C LEU A 28 -23.95 -1.08 -1.83
N VAL A 29 -23.68 -0.86 -3.12
CA VAL A 29 -22.39 -0.31 -3.58
C VAL A 29 -22.12 1.06 -2.95
N TRP A 30 -23.12 1.94 -2.95
CA TRP A 30 -23.00 3.25 -2.33
C TRP A 30 -22.77 3.17 -0.83
N SER A 31 -23.39 2.20 -0.14
CA SER A 31 -23.19 2.01 1.30
C SER A 31 -21.76 1.70 1.68
N ILE A 32 -20.97 1.10 0.78
CA ILE A 32 -19.55 0.80 0.97
C ILE A 32 -18.70 2.02 0.60
N ILE A 33 -18.90 2.58 -0.60
CA ILE A 33 -18.06 3.69 -1.11
C ILE A 33 -18.20 4.96 -0.25
N ARG A 34 -19.39 5.23 0.31
CA ARG A 34 -19.63 6.42 1.12
C ARG A 34 -18.99 6.38 2.51
N GLN A 35 -18.46 5.23 2.95
CA GLN A 35 -17.80 5.11 4.25
C GLN A 35 -16.41 5.73 4.18
N PHE A 36 -16.38 7.05 4.42
CA PHE A 36 -15.14 7.82 4.39
C PHE A 36 -14.10 7.33 5.41
N ASP A 37 -14.53 6.80 6.54
CA ASP A 37 -13.68 6.26 7.60
C ASP A 37 -13.17 4.82 7.32
N LYS A 38 -13.78 4.10 6.37
CA LYS A 38 -13.47 2.67 6.11
C LYS A 38 -13.09 2.36 4.66
N PRO A 39 -12.09 3.06 4.07
CA PRO A 39 -11.68 2.80 2.69
C PRO A 39 -11.08 1.40 2.47
N GLN A 40 -10.58 0.74 3.52
CA GLN A 40 -10.07 -0.64 3.49
C GLN A 40 -11.13 -1.67 3.05
N ALA A 41 -12.42 -1.33 3.11
CA ALA A 41 -13.49 -2.21 2.64
C ALA A 41 -13.45 -2.46 1.13
N TYR A 42 -12.80 -1.59 0.35
CA TYR A 42 -12.76 -1.71 -1.12
C TYR A 42 -11.43 -1.32 -1.75
N LYS A 43 -10.56 -0.57 -1.06
CA LYS A 43 -9.22 -0.23 -1.55
C LYS A 43 -8.20 -1.20 -0.98
N GLN A 44 -7.50 -1.86 -1.90
CA GLN A 44 -6.39 -2.74 -1.55
C GLN A 44 -5.19 -1.92 -1.01
N PHE A 45 -4.36 -2.56 -0.20
CA PHE A 45 -3.15 -2.00 0.42
C PHE A 45 -3.35 -0.91 1.47
N ILE A 46 -4.58 -0.65 1.93
CA ILE A 46 -4.79 0.18 3.13
C ILE A 46 -4.65 -0.71 4.36
N THR A 47 -3.70 -0.38 5.23
CA THR A 47 -3.45 -1.07 6.51
C THR A 47 -4.33 -0.53 7.62
N SER A 48 -4.33 0.79 7.79
CA SER A 48 -5.20 1.46 8.75
C SER A 48 -5.75 2.77 8.21
N CYS A 49 -6.89 3.19 8.76
CA CYS A 49 -7.51 4.47 8.47
C CYS A 49 -8.04 5.08 9.78
N THR A 50 -7.54 6.25 10.13
CA THR A 50 -7.84 6.95 11.38
C THR A 50 -8.48 8.30 11.07
N MET A 51 -9.67 8.57 11.61
CA MET A 51 -10.31 9.87 11.49
C MET A 51 -9.59 10.90 12.36
N LEU A 52 -9.00 11.93 11.73
CA LEU A 52 -8.32 13.01 12.44
C LEU A 52 -9.27 14.16 12.78
N LYS A 53 -10.26 14.43 11.92
CA LYS A 53 -11.24 15.51 12.12
C LYS A 53 -12.55 15.19 11.41
N GLY A 54 -13.67 15.49 12.07
CA GLY A 54 -15.02 15.34 11.51
C GLY A 54 -15.56 13.91 11.59
N SER A 55 -16.73 13.70 10.97
CA SER A 55 -17.52 12.45 11.07
C SER A 55 -17.67 11.73 9.73
N GLY A 56 -16.81 12.05 8.74
CA GLY A 56 -16.86 11.47 7.39
C GLY A 56 -17.69 12.26 6.38
N GLY A 57 -18.22 13.42 6.78
CA GLY A 57 -18.83 14.40 5.88
C GLY A 57 -17.81 15.34 5.22
N ILE A 58 -18.30 16.29 4.43
CA ILE A 58 -17.48 17.30 3.74
C ILE A 58 -16.61 18.05 4.76
N GLY A 59 -15.33 18.22 4.44
CA GLY A 59 -14.35 18.87 5.31
C GLY A 59 -13.74 17.97 6.40
N SER A 60 -14.14 16.70 6.47
CA SER A 60 -13.49 15.73 7.35
C SER A 60 -12.10 15.33 6.84
N ILE A 61 -11.21 14.97 7.76
CA ILE A 61 -9.82 14.57 7.49
C ILE A 61 -9.60 13.17 8.06
N ARG A 62 -8.99 12.30 7.25
CA ARG A 62 -8.54 10.96 7.65
C ARG A 62 -7.06 10.80 7.36
N GLU A 63 -6.35 10.11 8.24
CA GLU A 63 -5.02 9.56 8.00
C GLU A 63 -5.19 8.13 7.47
N VAL A 64 -4.48 7.79 6.40
CA VAL A 64 -4.53 6.45 5.80
C VAL A 64 -3.11 5.91 5.78
N MET A 65 -2.88 4.78 6.45
CA MET A 65 -1.65 4.04 6.32
C MET A 65 -1.79 3.01 5.19
N LEU A 66 -0.70 2.81 4.45
CA LEU A 66 -0.63 1.84 3.37
C LEU A 66 0.37 0.74 3.71
N TYR A 67 0.10 -0.49 3.27
CA TYR A 67 1.11 -1.52 3.17
C TYR A 67 2.02 -1.14 2.00
N TYR A 68 3.27 -0.80 2.29
CA TYR A 68 4.28 -0.66 1.27
C TYR A 68 5.46 -1.56 1.63
N GLU A 69 5.85 -2.38 0.67
CA GLU A 69 7.10 -3.11 0.69
C GLU A 69 7.93 -2.52 -0.45
N SER A 70 9.12 -2.03 -0.12
CA SER A 70 10.02 -1.44 -1.11
C SER A 70 11.36 -2.16 -1.03
N THR A 71 11.81 -2.67 -2.18
CA THR A 71 13.13 -3.27 -2.34
C THR A 71 13.95 -2.37 -3.24
N THR A 72 15.08 -1.90 -2.73
CA THR A 72 16.05 -1.12 -3.51
C THR A 72 17.37 -1.88 -3.58
N VAL A 73 17.99 -1.85 -4.76
CA VAL A 73 19.27 -2.52 -5.03
C VAL A 73 20.28 -1.46 -5.41
N GLN A 74 21.43 -1.47 -4.74
CA GLN A 74 22.50 -0.50 -4.95
C GLN A 74 23.81 -1.22 -5.19
N GLU A 75 24.57 -0.81 -6.21
CA GLU A 75 25.95 -1.25 -6.38
C GLU A 75 26.85 -0.45 -5.46
N VAL A 76 27.73 -1.16 -4.75
CA VAL A 76 28.80 -0.61 -3.93
C VAL A 76 30.13 -1.01 -4.58
N LYS A 77 31.09 -0.06 -4.57
CA LYS A 77 32.42 -0.20 -5.18
C LYS A 77 32.97 -1.63 -5.04
N GLY A 78 33.34 -2.24 -6.17
CA GLY A 78 34.01 -3.55 -6.21
C GLY A 78 33.08 -4.76 -6.29
N ARG A 79 32.08 -4.74 -7.21
CA ARG A 79 31.14 -5.86 -7.47
C ARG A 79 30.30 -6.29 -6.26
N LYS A 80 30.12 -5.41 -5.26
CA LYS A 80 29.26 -5.70 -4.12
C LYS A 80 27.89 -5.09 -4.37
N THR A 81 26.84 -5.84 -4.09
CA THR A 81 25.46 -5.36 -4.18
C THR A 81 24.87 -5.27 -2.79
N VAL A 82 24.27 -4.13 -2.47
CA VAL A 82 23.48 -3.93 -1.25
C VAL A 82 22.01 -3.98 -1.66
N VAL A 83 21.26 -4.89 -1.03
CA VAL A 83 19.81 -4.97 -1.17
C VAL A 83 19.20 -4.45 0.13
N ILE A 84 18.36 -3.42 0.02
CA ILE A 84 17.64 -2.83 1.14
C ILE A 84 16.16 -3.15 0.96
N GLN A 85 15.58 -3.85 1.93
CA GLN A 85 14.16 -4.16 1.96
C GLN A 85 13.51 -3.43 3.14
N SER A 86 12.59 -2.52 2.84
CA SER A 86 11.84 -1.73 3.81
C SER A 86 10.39 -2.22 3.86
N TYR A 87 9.81 -2.27 5.05
CA TYR A 87 8.44 -2.72 5.28
C TYR A 87 7.69 -1.80 6.26
N VAL A 88 6.37 -1.77 6.11
CA VAL A 88 5.44 -1.29 7.13
C VAL A 88 4.33 -2.31 7.29
N VAL A 89 4.17 -2.83 8.50
CA VAL A 89 3.14 -3.79 8.86
C VAL A 89 2.37 -3.31 10.10
N ASP A 90 1.09 -3.66 10.18
CA ASP A 90 0.30 -3.41 11.37
C ASP A 90 0.69 -4.37 12.51
N VAL A 91 0.48 -3.92 13.75
CA VAL A 91 0.58 -4.77 14.95
C VAL A 91 -0.81 -5.29 15.28
N PRO A 92 -1.05 -6.62 15.22
CA PRO A 92 -2.35 -7.21 15.54
C PRO A 92 -2.78 -6.93 16.98
N ALA A 93 -4.10 -6.85 17.22
CA ALA A 93 -4.64 -6.72 18.57
C ALA A 93 -4.22 -7.91 19.45
N GLY A 94 -3.62 -7.63 20.60
CA GLY A 94 -3.10 -8.65 21.51
C GLY A 94 -1.63 -9.07 21.24
N SER A 95 -0.98 -8.53 20.21
CA SER A 95 0.44 -8.73 19.95
C SER A 95 1.26 -7.50 20.34
N SER A 96 2.52 -7.71 20.73
CA SER A 96 3.46 -6.62 20.95
C SER A 96 4.04 -6.13 19.63
N LYS A 97 4.48 -4.86 19.60
CA LYS A 97 5.19 -4.30 18.45
C LYS A 97 6.52 -5.03 18.23
N GLU A 98 7.20 -5.35 19.31
CA GLU A 98 8.48 -6.04 19.32
C GLU A 98 8.37 -7.42 18.67
N ASP A 99 7.36 -8.22 19.03
CA ASP A 99 7.12 -9.55 18.45
C ASP A 99 6.76 -9.46 16.97
N THR A 100 5.91 -8.50 16.62
CA THR A 100 5.49 -8.26 15.22
C THR A 100 6.69 -7.88 14.35
N CYS A 101 7.54 -6.97 14.84
CA CYS A 101 8.78 -6.58 14.17
C CYS A 101 9.78 -7.74 14.10
N LEU A 102 9.92 -8.54 15.15
CA LEU A 102 10.81 -9.70 15.17
C LEU A 102 10.40 -10.74 14.11
N PHE A 103 9.10 -11.02 14.00
CA PHE A 103 8.56 -11.92 12.99
C PHE A 103 8.84 -11.39 11.58
N ALA A 104 8.52 -10.12 11.29
CA ALA A 104 8.77 -9.50 10.00
C ALA A 104 10.27 -9.49 9.63
N ASN A 105 11.14 -9.09 10.57
CA ASN A 105 12.60 -9.10 10.40
C ASN A 105 13.14 -10.51 10.14
N THR A 106 12.54 -11.53 10.75
CA THR A 106 12.94 -12.92 10.54
C THR A 106 12.65 -13.36 9.11
N ILE A 107 11.46 -13.08 8.60
CA ILE A 107 11.04 -13.42 7.23
C ILE A 107 11.93 -12.68 6.21
N ILE A 108 12.04 -11.35 6.35
CA ILE A 108 12.83 -10.51 5.46
C ILE A 108 14.30 -10.94 5.47
N GLY A 109 14.86 -11.18 6.66
CA GLY A 109 16.23 -11.67 6.79
C GLY A 109 16.42 -13.04 6.13
N CYS A 110 15.45 -13.95 6.23
CA CYS A 110 15.49 -15.24 5.53
C CYS A 110 15.48 -15.05 4.00
N ASN A 111 14.61 -14.18 3.49
CA ASN A 111 14.51 -13.90 2.06
C ASN A 111 15.82 -13.31 1.52
N LEU A 112 16.39 -12.31 2.19
CA LEU A 112 17.65 -11.68 1.77
C LEU A 112 18.84 -12.65 1.83
N ARG A 113 18.91 -13.51 2.86
CA ARG A 113 19.93 -14.57 2.93
C ARG A 113 19.77 -15.61 1.83
N SER A 114 18.53 -15.98 1.49
CA SER A 114 18.26 -16.91 0.40
C SER A 114 18.66 -16.30 -0.94
N LEU A 115 18.30 -15.04 -1.17
CA LEU A 115 18.69 -14.29 -2.37
C LEU A 115 20.21 -14.27 -2.52
N ALA A 116 20.94 -13.87 -1.47
CA ALA A 116 22.40 -13.85 -1.47
C ALA A 116 22.99 -15.20 -1.88
N LYS A 117 22.54 -16.29 -1.23
CA LYS A 117 23.02 -17.66 -1.54
C LYS A 117 22.79 -18.06 -2.99
N VAL A 118 21.63 -17.72 -3.57
CA VAL A 118 21.32 -18.04 -4.96
C VAL A 118 22.18 -17.21 -5.90
N THR A 119 22.28 -15.90 -5.67
CA THR A 119 23.04 -15.00 -6.57
C THR A 119 24.54 -15.23 -6.51
N GLU A 120 25.09 -15.55 -5.33
CA GLU A 120 26.51 -15.87 -5.17
C GLU A 120 26.87 -17.14 -5.96
N ARG A 121 26.05 -18.21 -5.84
CA ARG A 121 26.24 -19.45 -6.62
C ARG A 121 26.14 -19.28 -8.13
N MET A 122 25.40 -18.28 -8.60
CA MET A 122 25.26 -17.98 -10.03
C MET A 122 26.40 -17.10 -10.56
N ALA A 123 27.15 -16.45 -9.67
CA ALA A 123 28.28 -15.59 -10.01
C ALA A 123 29.63 -16.34 -9.97
N ASP A 124 29.65 -17.55 -9.41
CA ASP A 124 30.74 -18.54 -9.51
C ASP A 124 30.77 -19.20 -10.91
#